data_AF-F6DAL8-F1
#
_entry.id   AF-F6DAL8-F1
#
_cell.length_a   1.000
_cell.length_b   1.000
_cell.length_c   1.000
_cell.angle_alpha   90.00
_cell.angle_beta   90.00
_cell.angle_gamma   90.00
#
_symmetry.space_group_name_H-M   'P 1'
#
loop_
_entity.id
_entity.type
_entity.pdbx_description
1 polymer ?
#
loop_
_entity_poly.entity_id
_entity_poly.type
_entity_poly.pdbx_seq_one_letter_code
_entity_poly.pdbx_strand_id
1 'polypeptide(L)'
;MAPTALKWPLNTRLWLGVLFLVSVLWLSGCATPKQSQAWLQATSATMQFELLEVPFFPNQDYYCGPAALASMMAYQGDDVGPEDLIGRLFIPEKAGTLQIELMAVVRQAGWLPYQIPGNLAALEEAVLAGYPVLVLQNLGLESVPRWHYAVVVGFDRRAGDWILRSENEPRRLTKTGVFERTWARGDYWGIVLADPIKPPPFAQARGWFQRAFDLESVGQVTAAQAAYASGYQRWPEFLPLGLALLNHHYDQQAWSAGDALLAQLWPQHADSAQLWNNWAVWLDAQGCPNLAQQALQCGWQRQPGAPFLSQTATQLGVTDLDQLAPLSFTDCEILRCLN
;
A
#
# COMPACT_ATOMS: atom_id res chain seq x y z
N MET A 1 -85.98 15.18 2.44
CA MET A 1 -84.71 14.52 2.81
C MET A 1 -83.58 15.33 2.25
N ALA A 2 -82.81 16.03 3.09
CA ALA A 2 -81.61 16.76 2.68
C ALA A 2 -80.39 16.12 3.37
N PRO A 3 -79.28 15.87 2.66
CA PRO A 3 -78.13 15.19 3.24
C PRO A 3 -77.33 16.15 4.12
N THR A 4 -77.07 15.73 5.36
CA THR A 4 -76.16 16.40 6.29
C THR A 4 -74.71 16.18 5.85
N ALA A 5 -74.05 17.24 5.39
CA ALA A 5 -72.63 17.22 5.06
C ALA A 5 -71.79 17.16 6.36
N LEU A 6 -71.08 16.06 6.56
CA LEU A 6 -70.10 15.88 7.63
C LEU A 6 -68.89 16.78 7.34
N LYS A 7 -68.74 17.89 8.06
CA LYS A 7 -67.54 18.74 7.99
C LYS A 7 -66.49 18.22 8.96
N TRP A 8 -65.48 17.54 8.44
CA TRP A 8 -64.29 17.16 9.21
C TRP A 8 -63.42 18.43 9.39
N PRO A 9 -63.07 18.85 10.63
CA PRO A 9 -62.16 19.96 10.81
C PRO A 9 -60.77 19.51 10.36
N LEU A 10 -60.36 19.96 9.17
CA LEU A 10 -59.00 19.82 8.68
C LEU A 10 -58.07 20.54 9.66
N ASN A 11 -57.33 19.77 10.45
CA ASN A 11 -56.43 20.29 11.46
C ASN A 11 -55.18 20.86 10.77
N THR A 12 -55.26 22.12 10.34
CA THR A 12 -54.30 22.81 9.46
C THR A 12 -52.87 22.76 9.97
N ARG A 13 -52.67 22.74 11.29
CA ARG A 13 -51.35 22.58 11.93
C ARG A 13 -50.70 21.21 11.68
N LEU A 14 -51.49 20.14 11.64
CA LEU A 14 -51.03 18.78 11.39
C LEU A 14 -50.61 18.62 9.92
N TRP A 15 -51.38 19.20 8.99
CA TRP A 15 -51.06 19.18 7.57
C TRP A 15 -49.83 20.02 7.23
N LEU A 16 -49.65 21.18 7.87
CA LEU A 16 -48.43 21.99 7.73
C LEU A 16 -47.20 21.25 8.29
N GLY A 17 -47.34 20.55 9.41
CA GLY A 17 -46.27 19.70 9.96
C GLY A 17 -45.89 18.55 9.05
N VAL A 18 -46.87 17.85 8.47
CA VAL A 18 -46.65 16.76 7.50
C VAL A 18 -46.03 17.29 6.21
N LEU A 19 -46.51 18.41 5.67
CA LEU A 19 -45.94 19.04 4.47
C LEU A 19 -44.51 19.53 4.71
N PHE A 20 -44.20 20.05 5.90
CA PHE A 20 -42.84 20.44 6.27
C PHE A 20 -41.92 19.21 6.37
N LEU A 21 -42.34 18.14 7.05
CA LEU A 21 -41.59 16.88 7.12
C LEU A 21 -41.35 16.26 5.74
N VAL A 22 -42.37 16.25 4.88
CA VAL A 22 -42.24 15.81 3.48
C VAL A 22 -41.28 16.73 2.74
N SER A 23 -41.36 18.04 2.87
CA SER A 23 -40.41 18.95 2.20
C SER A 23 -38.96 18.77 2.67
N VAL A 24 -38.72 18.50 3.97
CA VAL A 24 -37.39 18.25 4.52
C VAL A 24 -36.84 16.90 4.01
N LEU A 25 -37.69 15.87 3.91
CA LEU A 25 -37.34 14.57 3.32
C LEU A 25 -37.11 14.64 1.80
N TRP A 26 -37.70 15.62 1.11
CA TRP A 26 -37.48 15.85 -0.33
C TRP A 26 -36.28 16.76 -0.61
N LEU A 27 -35.84 17.57 0.36
CA LEU A 27 -34.64 18.41 0.27
C LEU A 27 -33.34 17.65 0.59
N SER A 28 -33.41 16.44 1.16
CA SER A 28 -32.27 15.51 1.22
C SER A 28 -32.04 14.79 -0.13
N GLY A 29 -32.10 15.55 -1.24
CA GLY A 29 -31.83 15.06 -2.58
C GLY A 29 -30.37 14.64 -2.72
N CYS A 30 -30.15 13.50 -3.38
CA CYS A 30 -28.87 12.85 -3.64
C CYS A 30 -27.78 13.81 -4.13
N ALA A 31 -27.02 14.39 -3.22
CA ALA A 31 -25.78 15.06 -3.59
C ALA A 31 -24.82 14.00 -4.15
N THR A 32 -24.36 14.23 -5.38
CA THR A 32 -23.22 13.48 -5.93
C THR A 32 -22.03 13.69 -4.98
N PRO A 33 -21.37 12.62 -4.52
CA PRO A 33 -20.25 12.74 -3.62
C PRO A 33 -19.12 13.61 -4.19
N LYS A 34 -18.31 14.21 -3.32
CA LYS A 34 -17.33 15.23 -3.71
C LYS A 34 -16.27 14.67 -4.66
N GLN A 35 -15.77 13.46 -4.43
CA GLN A 35 -14.74 12.90 -5.32
C GLN A 35 -15.34 12.56 -6.67
N SER A 36 -16.57 12.07 -6.73
CA SER A 36 -17.30 11.71 -7.95
C SER A 36 -17.50 12.94 -8.82
N GLN A 37 -17.90 14.07 -8.23
CA GLN A 37 -18.03 15.32 -8.95
C GLN A 37 -16.67 15.79 -9.50
N ALA A 38 -15.63 15.78 -8.67
CA ALA A 38 -14.29 16.17 -9.09
C ALA A 38 -13.74 15.25 -10.19
N TRP A 39 -13.96 13.94 -10.06
CA TRP A 39 -13.58 12.93 -11.03
C TRP A 39 -14.30 13.15 -12.35
N LEU A 40 -15.62 13.32 -12.37
CA LEU A 40 -16.37 13.59 -13.62
C LEU A 40 -15.95 14.88 -14.33
N GLN A 41 -15.55 15.90 -13.57
CA GLN A 41 -15.18 17.21 -14.11
C GLN A 41 -13.71 17.34 -14.48
N ALA A 42 -12.83 16.45 -13.99
CA ALA A 42 -11.41 16.54 -14.28
C ALA A 42 -11.12 16.25 -15.77
N THR A 43 -10.23 17.06 -16.34
CA THR A 43 -9.73 16.85 -17.70
C THR A 43 -8.79 15.64 -17.70
N SER A 44 -9.19 14.56 -18.35
CA SER A 44 -8.37 13.36 -18.54
C SER A 44 -8.25 13.07 -20.04
N ALA A 45 -7.06 12.64 -20.47
CA ALA A 45 -6.84 12.23 -21.86
C ALA A 45 -7.58 10.92 -22.18
N THR A 46 -7.69 10.03 -21.19
CA THR A 46 -8.34 8.73 -21.31
C THR A 46 -9.72 8.79 -20.67
N MET A 47 -10.76 8.75 -21.50
CA MET A 47 -12.15 8.80 -21.02
C MET A 47 -12.71 7.43 -20.64
N GLN A 48 -12.13 6.35 -21.15
CA GLN A 48 -12.59 4.98 -20.94
C GLN A 48 -11.38 4.05 -20.96
N PHE A 49 -11.34 3.08 -20.06
CA PHE A 49 -10.30 2.07 -20.00
C PHE A 49 -10.81 0.84 -19.25
N GLU A 50 -10.44 -0.36 -19.70
CA GLU A 50 -10.81 -1.62 -19.04
C GLU A 50 -9.70 -2.66 -19.22
N LEU A 51 -9.31 -3.31 -18.13
CA LEU A 51 -8.42 -4.47 -18.11
C LEU A 51 -9.25 -5.73 -18.41
N LEU A 52 -9.39 -6.05 -19.70
CA LEU A 52 -10.25 -7.14 -20.16
C LEU A 52 -9.76 -8.52 -19.70
N GLU A 53 -8.45 -8.70 -19.58
CA GLU A 53 -7.81 -9.98 -19.25
C GLU A 53 -7.92 -10.37 -17.77
N VAL A 54 -8.45 -9.51 -16.90
CA VAL A 54 -8.61 -9.83 -15.47
C VAL A 54 -9.65 -10.95 -15.31
N PRO A 55 -9.27 -12.16 -14.86
CA PRO A 55 -10.17 -13.30 -14.74
C PRO A 55 -11.34 -13.02 -13.79
N PHE A 56 -12.46 -13.68 -14.04
CA PHE A 56 -13.64 -13.62 -13.17
C PHE A 56 -13.99 -15.02 -12.67
N PHE A 57 -14.14 -15.13 -11.35
CA PHE A 57 -14.63 -16.34 -10.72
C PHE A 57 -16.01 -16.06 -10.10
N PRO A 58 -17.09 -16.71 -10.58
CA PRO A 58 -18.45 -16.51 -10.07
C PRO A 58 -18.57 -16.99 -8.62
N ASN A 59 -19.36 -16.28 -7.81
CA ASN A 59 -19.37 -16.47 -6.36
C ASN A 59 -20.74 -16.81 -5.79
N GLN A 60 -20.77 -17.83 -4.93
CA GLN A 60 -21.91 -18.17 -4.08
C GLN A 60 -21.73 -17.44 -2.74
N ASP A 61 -22.50 -16.37 -2.53
CA ASP A 61 -22.83 -15.53 -1.34
C ASP A 61 -21.82 -15.26 -0.19
N TYR A 62 -20.75 -16.04 0.03
CA TYR A 62 -19.84 -15.90 1.18
C TYR A 62 -18.34 -15.84 0.82
N TYR A 63 -17.98 -16.04 -0.45
CA TYR A 63 -16.57 -16.15 -0.90
C TYR A 63 -16.09 -14.95 -1.72
N CYS A 64 -16.68 -13.76 -1.49
CA CYS A 64 -16.28 -12.53 -2.21
C CYS A 64 -14.79 -12.20 -2.06
N GLY A 65 -14.20 -12.40 -0.87
CA GLY A 65 -12.76 -12.19 -0.62
C GLY A 65 -11.87 -13.16 -1.40
N PRO A 66 -12.00 -14.49 -1.20
CA PRO A 66 -11.20 -15.49 -1.91
C PRO A 66 -11.25 -15.35 -3.42
N ALA A 67 -12.44 -15.16 -4.01
CA ALA A 67 -12.53 -15.08 -5.46
C ALA A 67 -11.97 -13.77 -6.02
N ALA A 68 -12.20 -12.65 -5.34
CA ALA A 68 -11.64 -11.36 -5.77
C ALA A 68 -10.11 -11.38 -5.69
N LEU A 69 -9.53 -12.01 -4.66
CA LEU A 69 -8.08 -12.19 -4.58
C LEU A 69 -7.56 -13.16 -5.64
N ALA A 70 -8.22 -14.30 -5.85
CA ALA A 70 -7.86 -15.25 -6.91
C ALA A 70 -7.86 -14.57 -8.30
N SER A 71 -8.87 -13.74 -8.60
CA SER A 71 -8.91 -12.92 -9.81
C SER A 71 -7.66 -12.05 -9.98
N MET A 72 -7.20 -11.41 -8.90
CA MET A 72 -5.99 -10.58 -8.96
C MET A 72 -4.71 -11.41 -9.12
N MET A 73 -4.57 -12.49 -8.36
CA MET A 73 -3.39 -13.35 -8.40
C MET A 73 -3.26 -14.04 -9.76
N ALA A 74 -4.37 -14.57 -10.29
CA ALA A 74 -4.41 -15.15 -11.63
C ALA A 74 -4.08 -14.13 -12.73
N TYR A 75 -4.51 -12.88 -12.58
CA TYR A 75 -4.11 -11.81 -13.51
C TYR A 75 -2.60 -11.53 -13.45
N GLN A 76 -1.96 -11.74 -12.30
CA GLN A 76 -0.50 -11.65 -12.17
C GLN A 76 0.25 -12.92 -12.63
N GLY A 77 -0.47 -13.93 -13.11
CA GLY A 77 0.09 -15.17 -13.64
C GLY A 77 0.18 -16.32 -12.64
N ASP A 78 -0.33 -16.17 -11.42
CA ASP A 78 -0.40 -17.27 -10.46
C ASP A 78 -1.48 -18.28 -10.87
N ASP A 79 -1.17 -19.57 -10.86
CA ASP A 79 -2.16 -20.63 -11.09
C ASP A 79 -2.93 -20.90 -9.78
N VAL A 80 -3.88 -20.02 -9.46
CA VAL A 80 -4.68 -20.07 -8.23
C VAL A 80 -6.15 -19.78 -8.48
N GLY A 81 -7.02 -20.64 -7.94
CA GLY A 81 -8.46 -20.46 -7.94
C GLY A 81 -9.01 -20.05 -6.57
N PRO A 82 -10.30 -19.69 -6.49
CA PRO A 82 -10.95 -19.38 -5.20
C PRO A 82 -10.87 -20.55 -4.21
N GLU A 83 -11.03 -21.78 -4.68
CA GLU A 83 -11.03 -23.01 -3.85
C GLU A 83 -9.72 -23.20 -3.09
N ASP A 84 -8.59 -22.81 -3.68
CA ASP A 84 -7.27 -22.87 -3.04
C ASP A 84 -7.12 -21.87 -1.89
N LEU A 85 -7.94 -20.81 -1.90
CA LEU A 85 -7.88 -19.70 -0.96
C LEU A 85 -8.95 -19.74 0.12
N ILE A 86 -10.09 -20.43 -0.11
CA ILE A 86 -11.21 -20.50 0.84
C ILE A 86 -10.73 -20.97 2.22
N GLY A 87 -9.97 -22.06 2.28
CA GLY A 87 -9.48 -22.63 3.54
C GLY A 87 -8.54 -21.72 4.33
N ARG A 88 -7.95 -20.70 3.68
CA ARG A 88 -7.03 -19.74 4.29
C ARG A 88 -7.68 -18.41 4.66
N LEU A 89 -8.79 -18.05 3.99
CA LEU A 89 -9.36 -16.70 4.04
C LEU A 89 -10.77 -16.64 4.60
N PHE A 90 -11.51 -17.75 4.60
CA PHE A 90 -12.89 -17.77 5.09
C PHE A 90 -12.91 -17.96 6.62
N ILE A 91 -13.56 -17.03 7.32
CA ILE A 91 -13.76 -17.11 8.77
C ILE A 91 -15.26 -17.30 9.03
N PRO A 92 -15.69 -18.52 9.43
CA PRO A 92 -17.11 -18.83 9.64
C PRO A 92 -17.81 -17.88 10.62
N GLU A 93 -17.17 -17.54 11.74
CA GLU A 93 -17.76 -16.65 12.76
C GLU A 93 -17.93 -15.20 12.29
N LYS A 94 -17.22 -14.82 11.22
CA LYS A 94 -17.31 -13.49 10.59
C LYS A 94 -18.10 -13.52 9.29
N ALA A 95 -18.55 -14.71 8.85
CA ALA A 95 -19.23 -14.95 7.60
C ALA A 95 -18.54 -14.26 6.39
N GLY A 96 -17.20 -14.24 6.38
CA GLY A 96 -16.44 -13.49 5.39
C GLY A 96 -14.93 -13.51 5.61
N THR A 97 -14.24 -12.58 4.94
CA THR A 97 -12.78 -12.49 4.91
C THR A 97 -12.30 -11.13 5.43
N LEU A 98 -11.26 -11.13 6.25
CA LEU A 98 -10.65 -9.90 6.77
C LEU A 98 -9.52 -9.43 5.84
N GLN A 99 -9.32 -8.11 5.78
CA GLN A 99 -8.26 -7.48 4.98
C GLN A 99 -6.87 -7.98 5.37
N ILE A 100 -6.65 -8.22 6.67
CA ILE A 100 -5.36 -8.71 7.17
C ILE A 100 -5.02 -10.10 6.63
N GLU A 101 -6.02 -10.98 6.48
CA GLU A 101 -5.82 -12.33 5.92
C GLU A 101 -5.52 -12.26 4.42
N LEU A 102 -6.23 -11.39 3.68
CA LEU A 102 -5.94 -11.14 2.27
C LEU A 102 -4.50 -10.66 2.09
N MET A 103 -4.08 -9.67 2.88
CA MET A 103 -2.71 -9.15 2.83
C MET A 103 -1.67 -10.18 3.26
N ALA A 104 -1.99 -11.09 4.17
CA ALA A 104 -1.10 -12.18 4.57
C ALA A 104 -0.92 -13.19 3.43
N VAL A 105 -2.01 -13.61 2.77
CA VAL A 105 -1.95 -14.51 1.61
C VAL A 105 -1.14 -13.91 0.47
N VAL A 106 -1.37 -12.63 0.15
CA VAL A 106 -0.62 -11.90 -0.89
C VAL A 106 0.89 -11.90 -0.59
N ARG A 107 1.28 -11.56 0.65
CA ARG A 107 2.69 -11.56 1.06
C ARG A 107 3.29 -12.95 0.99
N GLN A 108 2.56 -13.97 1.43
CA GLN A 108 3.02 -15.36 1.36
C GLN A 108 3.22 -15.85 -0.07
N ALA A 109 2.53 -15.24 -1.05
CA ALA A 109 2.74 -15.50 -2.48
C ALA A 109 3.90 -14.68 -3.10
N GLY A 110 4.59 -13.84 -2.31
CA GLY A 110 5.73 -13.03 -2.80
C GLY A 110 5.34 -11.69 -3.43
N TRP A 111 4.04 -11.36 -3.46
CA TRP A 111 3.54 -10.07 -3.95
C TRP A 111 3.47 -9.03 -2.83
N LEU A 112 3.62 -7.75 -3.17
CA LEU A 112 3.46 -6.66 -2.20
C LEU A 112 2.00 -6.18 -2.22
N PRO A 113 1.18 -6.41 -1.18
CA PRO A 113 -0.14 -5.81 -1.10
C PRO A 113 0.02 -4.31 -0.85
N TYR A 114 -0.08 -3.52 -1.90
CA TYR A 114 0.17 -2.09 -1.84
C TYR A 114 -1.15 -1.32 -1.81
N GLN A 115 -1.42 -0.63 -0.71
CA GLN A 115 -2.65 0.15 -0.56
C GLN A 115 -2.59 1.42 -1.40
N ILE A 116 -3.62 1.63 -2.22
CA ILE A 116 -3.75 2.87 -3.00
C ILE A 116 -4.20 4.02 -2.07
N PRO A 117 -3.87 5.28 -2.41
CA PRO A 117 -4.55 6.42 -1.80
C PRO A 117 -6.07 6.27 -1.94
N GLY A 118 -6.81 6.54 -0.86
CA GLY A 118 -8.27 6.36 -0.78
C GLY A 118 -9.07 7.40 -1.55
N ASN A 119 -8.79 7.56 -2.85
CA ASN A 119 -9.51 8.48 -3.71
C ASN A 119 -9.67 7.97 -5.15
N LEU A 120 -10.71 8.47 -5.84
CA LEU A 120 -11.05 8.05 -7.20
C LEU A 120 -9.95 8.36 -8.24
N ALA A 121 -9.13 9.40 -8.05
CA ALA A 121 -8.06 9.71 -8.98
C ALA A 121 -6.92 8.67 -8.90
N ALA A 122 -6.55 8.25 -7.69
CA ALA A 122 -5.58 7.19 -7.47
C ALA A 122 -6.09 5.82 -7.93
N LEU A 123 -7.40 5.58 -7.79
CA LEU A 123 -8.04 4.38 -8.34
C LEU A 123 -7.94 4.34 -9.88
N GLU A 124 -8.22 5.46 -10.55
CA GLU A 124 -8.03 5.59 -12.01
C GLU A 124 -6.56 5.42 -12.41
N GLU A 125 -5.63 6.07 -11.71
CA GLU A 125 -4.20 5.96 -11.97
C GLU A 125 -3.72 4.52 -11.86
N ALA A 126 -4.17 3.77 -10.84
CA ALA A 126 -3.82 2.37 -10.67
C ALA A 126 -4.29 1.50 -11.83
N VAL A 127 -5.55 1.65 -12.22
CA VAL A 127 -6.14 0.90 -13.33
C VAL A 127 -5.46 1.24 -14.66
N LEU A 128 -5.20 2.52 -14.94
CA LEU A 128 -4.45 2.96 -16.13
C LEU A 128 -3.00 2.44 -16.14
N ALA A 129 -2.40 2.27 -14.97
CA ALA A 129 -1.07 1.68 -14.81
C ALA A 129 -1.06 0.15 -14.97
N GLY A 130 -2.20 -0.48 -15.27
CA GLY A 130 -2.33 -1.91 -15.50
C GLY A 130 -2.65 -2.73 -14.25
N TYR A 131 -2.94 -2.08 -13.12
CA TYR A 131 -3.24 -2.75 -11.86
C TYR A 131 -4.76 -2.83 -11.64
N PRO A 132 -5.37 -4.03 -11.62
CA PRO A 132 -6.70 -4.18 -11.01
C PRO A 132 -6.60 -3.81 -9.53
N VAL A 133 -7.69 -3.31 -8.95
CA VAL A 133 -7.73 -2.87 -7.55
C VAL A 133 -8.79 -3.65 -6.80
N LEU A 134 -8.39 -4.43 -5.80
CA LEU A 134 -9.31 -5.06 -4.85
C LEU A 134 -9.76 -4.00 -3.85
N VAL A 135 -11.08 -3.81 -3.77
CA VAL A 135 -11.71 -2.82 -2.89
C VAL A 135 -12.68 -3.50 -1.94
N LEU A 136 -12.86 -2.89 -0.76
CA LEU A 136 -13.91 -3.27 0.18
C LEU A 136 -15.06 -2.27 0.09
N GLN A 137 -16.27 -2.77 -0.14
CA GLN A 137 -17.48 -1.98 -0.18
C GLN A 137 -18.45 -2.41 0.91
N ASN A 138 -19.19 -1.45 1.47
CA ASN A 138 -20.43 -1.74 2.19
C ASN A 138 -21.62 -1.37 1.29
N LEU A 139 -22.22 -2.40 0.70
CA LEU A 139 -23.37 -2.28 -0.21
C LEU A 139 -24.70 -2.09 0.53
N GLY A 140 -24.72 -2.27 1.85
CA GLY A 140 -25.88 -2.08 2.73
C GLY A 140 -26.01 -0.63 3.23
N LEU A 141 -26.67 -0.47 4.37
CA LEU A 141 -26.67 0.80 5.12
C LEU A 141 -25.72 0.67 6.31
N GLU A 142 -25.35 1.77 6.95
CA GLU A 142 -24.50 1.70 8.16
C GLU A 142 -25.16 0.92 9.30
N SER A 143 -26.49 1.01 9.43
CA SER A 143 -27.27 0.28 10.44
C SER A 143 -27.41 -1.22 10.15
N VAL A 144 -27.29 -1.63 8.89
CA VAL A 144 -27.39 -3.02 8.44
C VAL A 144 -26.34 -3.22 7.33
N PRO A 145 -25.07 -3.44 7.70
CA PRO A 145 -23.98 -3.50 6.74
C PRO A 145 -24.06 -4.76 5.88
N ARG A 146 -23.63 -4.63 4.62
CA ARG A 146 -23.36 -5.74 3.70
C ARG A 146 -21.98 -5.56 3.10
N TRP A 147 -20.98 -6.14 3.76
CA TRP A 147 -19.58 -6.10 3.33
C TRP A 147 -19.36 -6.95 2.09
N HIS A 148 -18.61 -6.42 1.13
CA HIS A 148 -18.40 -7.06 -0.15
C HIS A 148 -17.06 -6.65 -0.75
N TYR A 149 -16.27 -7.64 -1.16
CA TYR A 149 -15.07 -7.39 -1.96
C TYR A 149 -15.40 -7.42 -3.44
N ALA A 150 -14.80 -6.49 -4.18
CA ALA A 150 -14.88 -6.43 -5.62
C ALA A 150 -13.52 -6.05 -6.20
N VAL A 151 -13.30 -6.36 -7.49
CA VAL A 151 -12.10 -5.94 -8.21
C VAL A 151 -12.48 -4.87 -9.21
N VAL A 152 -11.98 -3.66 -9.05
CA VAL A 152 -12.11 -2.59 -10.03
C VAL A 152 -11.11 -2.86 -11.15
N VAL A 153 -11.60 -2.92 -12.39
CA VAL A 153 -10.81 -3.27 -13.58
C VAL A 153 -10.89 -2.21 -14.67
N GLY A 154 -11.72 -1.19 -14.50
CA GLY A 154 -11.94 -0.20 -15.53
C GLY A 154 -12.87 0.93 -15.12
N PHE A 155 -13.04 1.87 -16.02
CA PHE A 155 -13.98 2.98 -15.91
C PHE A 155 -14.45 3.46 -17.29
N ASP A 156 -15.64 4.05 -17.30
CA ASP A 156 -16.15 4.88 -18.38
C ASP A 156 -16.54 6.23 -17.79
N ARG A 157 -15.68 7.22 -17.95
CA ARG A 157 -15.89 8.58 -17.43
C ARG A 157 -17.00 9.33 -18.16
N ARG A 158 -17.23 9.03 -19.44
CA ARG A 158 -18.34 9.64 -20.21
C ARG A 158 -19.68 9.16 -19.68
N ALA A 159 -19.80 7.87 -19.41
CA ALA A 159 -21.00 7.28 -18.82
C ALA A 159 -21.09 7.50 -17.30
N GLY A 160 -19.97 7.85 -16.67
CA GLY A 160 -19.86 8.06 -15.23
C GLY A 160 -19.87 6.76 -14.43
N ASP A 161 -19.25 5.70 -14.97
CA ASP A 161 -19.28 4.34 -14.44
C ASP A 161 -17.88 3.82 -14.10
N TRP A 162 -17.79 3.07 -13.00
CA TRP A 162 -16.69 2.13 -12.73
C TRP A 162 -17.08 0.73 -13.18
N ILE A 163 -16.09 -0.05 -13.60
CA ILE A 163 -16.26 -1.41 -14.11
C ILE A 163 -15.62 -2.36 -13.10
N LEU A 164 -16.42 -3.30 -12.59
CA LEU A 164 -16.01 -4.24 -11.55
C LEU A 164 -16.21 -5.69 -11.95
N ARG A 165 -15.29 -6.56 -11.50
CA ARG A 165 -15.57 -7.98 -11.25
C ARG A 165 -16.24 -8.06 -9.88
N SER A 166 -17.52 -8.43 -9.82
CA SER A 166 -18.29 -8.32 -8.57
C SER A 166 -19.54 -9.20 -8.58
N GLU A 167 -19.89 -9.77 -7.41
CA GLU A 167 -21.07 -10.64 -7.26
C GLU A 167 -21.04 -11.79 -8.30
N ASN A 168 -22.12 -11.98 -9.06
CA ASN A 168 -22.20 -12.92 -10.18
C ASN A 168 -22.05 -12.24 -11.55
N GLU A 169 -21.52 -11.01 -11.56
CA GLU A 169 -21.36 -10.20 -12.76
C GLU A 169 -19.87 -10.06 -13.12
N PRO A 170 -19.41 -10.68 -14.23
CA PRO A 170 -18.03 -10.51 -14.71
C PRO A 170 -17.76 -9.07 -15.17
N ARG A 171 -18.80 -8.29 -15.47
CA ARG A 171 -18.66 -6.90 -15.89
C ARG A 171 -19.78 -6.05 -15.33
N ARG A 172 -19.67 -5.71 -14.04
CA ARG A 172 -20.63 -4.84 -13.36
C ARG A 172 -20.31 -3.37 -13.59
N LEU A 173 -21.24 -2.65 -14.21
CA LEU A 173 -21.16 -1.19 -14.33
C LEU A 173 -21.78 -0.53 -13.10
N THR A 174 -21.01 0.29 -12.39
CA THR A 174 -21.49 0.98 -11.18
C THR A 174 -21.28 2.49 -11.32
N LYS A 175 -22.36 3.25 -11.24
CA LYS A 175 -22.32 4.72 -11.27
C LYS A 175 -21.35 5.25 -10.21
N THR A 176 -20.49 6.19 -10.60
CA THR A 176 -19.39 6.70 -9.76
C THR A 176 -19.85 7.18 -8.38
N GLY A 177 -20.98 7.89 -8.31
CA GLY A 177 -21.53 8.33 -7.02
C GLY A 177 -22.02 7.18 -6.13
N VAL A 178 -22.50 6.08 -6.70
CA VAL A 178 -22.87 4.87 -5.93
C VAL A 178 -21.60 4.18 -5.44
N PHE A 179 -20.63 3.99 -6.34
CA PHE A 179 -19.34 3.38 -6.02
C PHE A 179 -18.62 4.11 -4.87
N GLU A 180 -18.50 5.44 -4.96
CA GLU A 180 -17.82 6.22 -3.91
C GLU A 180 -18.52 6.08 -2.56
N ARG A 181 -19.87 6.13 -2.51
CA ARG A 181 -20.59 5.97 -1.23
C ARG A 181 -20.36 4.60 -0.60
N THR A 182 -20.42 3.54 -1.39
CA THR A 182 -20.23 2.18 -0.86
C THR A 182 -18.78 1.91 -0.49
N TRP A 183 -17.83 2.48 -1.22
CA TRP A 183 -16.38 2.38 -0.93
C TRP A 183 -15.95 3.24 0.27
N ALA A 184 -16.51 4.44 0.42
CA ALA A 184 -16.26 5.34 1.55
C ALA A 184 -16.59 4.69 2.90
N ARG A 185 -17.64 3.86 2.95
CA ARG A 185 -18.04 3.11 4.16
C ARG A 185 -17.05 1.99 4.52
N GLY A 186 -16.21 1.57 3.58
CA GLY A 186 -15.07 0.69 3.81
C GLY A 186 -13.76 1.47 3.94
N ASP A 187 -13.83 2.72 4.40
CA ASP A 187 -12.70 3.64 4.60
C ASP A 187 -11.83 3.85 3.36
N TYR A 188 -12.43 3.75 2.17
CA TYR A 188 -11.73 3.81 0.89
C TYR A 188 -10.58 2.77 0.79
N TRP A 189 -10.73 1.63 1.48
CA TRP A 189 -9.72 0.58 1.44
C TRP A 189 -9.64 -0.03 0.05
N GLY A 190 -8.44 -0.05 -0.52
CA GLY A 190 -8.15 -0.71 -1.78
C GLY A 190 -6.68 -1.04 -1.92
N ILE A 191 -6.37 -2.21 -2.47
CA ILE A 191 -4.99 -2.68 -2.68
C ILE A 191 -4.76 -3.12 -4.12
N VAL A 192 -3.51 -2.99 -4.55
CA VAL A 192 -2.96 -3.68 -5.72
C VAL A 192 -2.01 -4.78 -5.27
N LEU A 193 -1.82 -5.79 -6.12
CA LEU A 193 -0.71 -6.73 -5.98
C LEU A 193 0.47 -6.16 -6.76
N ALA A 194 1.43 -5.55 -6.07
CA ALA A 194 2.59 -4.96 -6.72
C ALA A 194 3.73 -5.97 -6.89
N ASP A 195 4.33 -5.97 -8.07
CA ASP A 195 5.50 -6.77 -8.40
C ASP A 195 6.74 -6.23 -7.65
N PRO A 196 7.47 -7.07 -6.89
CA PRO A 196 8.72 -6.68 -6.26
C PRO A 196 9.72 -5.95 -7.17
N ILE A 197 9.77 -6.24 -8.47
CA ILE A 197 10.73 -5.58 -9.38
C ILE A 197 10.20 -4.28 -9.98
N LYS A 198 8.93 -3.93 -9.76
CA LYS A 198 8.28 -2.80 -10.43
C LYS A 198 7.36 -2.00 -9.49
N PRO A 199 7.89 -1.01 -8.75
CA PRO A 199 7.09 -0.16 -7.89
C PRO A 199 5.99 0.56 -8.68
N PRO A 200 4.70 0.48 -8.27
CA PRO A 200 3.59 1.14 -8.96
C PRO A 200 3.77 2.66 -9.06
N PRO A 201 3.31 3.37 -10.11
CA PRO A 201 3.55 4.80 -10.29
C PRO A 201 3.19 5.70 -9.09
N PHE A 202 2.16 5.33 -8.33
CA PHE A 202 1.68 6.04 -7.13
C PHE A 202 2.37 5.61 -5.82
N ALA A 203 3.30 4.65 -5.86
CA ALA A 203 4.04 4.21 -4.68
C ALA A 203 4.97 5.32 -4.15
N GLN A 204 5.31 5.25 -2.87
CA GLN A 204 6.20 6.18 -2.18
C GLN A 204 7.30 5.40 -1.45
N ALA A 205 8.51 5.96 -1.37
CA ALA A 205 9.69 5.28 -0.85
C ALA A 205 9.46 4.59 0.51
N ARG A 206 8.91 5.31 1.49
CA ARG A 206 8.62 4.77 2.83
C ARG A 206 7.58 3.66 2.80
N GLY A 207 6.50 3.83 2.03
CA GLY A 207 5.45 2.81 1.90
C GLY A 207 5.97 1.55 1.24
N TRP A 208 6.79 1.71 0.20
CA TRP A 208 7.44 0.61 -0.50
C TRP A 208 8.42 -0.16 0.40
N PHE A 209 9.29 0.56 1.12
CA PHE A 209 10.20 -0.02 2.09
C PHE A 209 9.46 -0.84 3.16
N GLN A 210 8.36 -0.32 3.71
CA GLN A 210 7.56 -1.07 4.68
C GLN A 210 7.00 -2.37 4.07
N ARG A 211 6.48 -2.32 2.84
CA ARG A 211 5.94 -3.52 2.17
C ARG A 211 7.03 -4.55 1.84
N ALA A 212 8.23 -4.09 1.47
CA ALA A 212 9.40 -4.95 1.27
C ALA A 212 9.83 -5.62 2.58
N PHE A 213 9.86 -4.88 3.69
CA PHE A 213 10.10 -5.42 5.02
C PHE A 213 9.04 -6.43 5.46
N ASP A 214 7.76 -6.16 5.14
CA ASP A 214 6.67 -7.08 5.44
C ASP A 214 6.84 -8.42 4.69
N LEU A 215 7.45 -8.44 3.50
CA LEU A 215 7.80 -9.67 2.77
C LEU A 215 8.97 -10.41 3.45
N GLU A 216 10.01 -9.68 3.82
CA GLU A 216 11.17 -10.22 4.53
C GLU A 216 10.74 -10.92 5.83
N SER A 217 9.86 -10.27 6.60
CA SER A 217 9.36 -10.79 7.88
C SER A 217 8.58 -12.12 7.78
N VAL A 218 8.08 -12.47 6.60
CA VAL A 218 7.37 -13.74 6.34
C VAL A 218 8.24 -14.75 5.58
N GLY A 219 9.55 -14.50 5.49
CA GLY A 219 10.52 -15.40 4.85
C GLY A 219 10.60 -15.28 3.33
N GLN A 220 9.91 -14.31 2.72
CA GLN A 220 9.98 -14.07 1.27
C GLN A 220 11.21 -13.21 0.91
N VAL A 221 12.39 -13.75 1.23
CA VAL A 221 13.68 -13.03 1.17
C VAL A 221 14.01 -12.56 -0.25
N THR A 222 13.85 -13.43 -1.26
CA THR A 222 14.15 -13.06 -2.67
C THR A 222 13.24 -11.94 -3.17
N ALA A 223 11.94 -12.01 -2.86
CA ALA A 223 10.99 -10.96 -3.22
C ALA A 223 11.28 -9.65 -2.45
N ALA A 224 11.60 -9.72 -1.16
CA ALA A 224 12.00 -8.56 -0.38
C ALA A 224 13.26 -7.88 -0.94
N GLN A 225 14.29 -8.65 -1.28
CA GLN A 225 15.50 -8.14 -1.90
C GLN A 225 15.21 -7.44 -3.24
N ALA A 226 14.39 -8.07 -4.09
CA ALA A 226 13.95 -7.48 -5.34
C ALA A 226 13.21 -6.15 -5.13
N ALA A 227 12.35 -6.09 -4.10
CA ALA A 227 11.65 -4.86 -3.73
C ALA A 227 12.59 -3.78 -3.19
N TYR A 228 13.55 -4.12 -2.34
CA TYR A 228 14.56 -3.15 -1.89
C TYR A 228 15.39 -2.62 -3.06
N ALA A 229 15.78 -3.48 -4.00
CA ALA A 229 16.55 -3.10 -5.20
C ALA A 229 15.76 -2.18 -6.12
N SER A 230 14.54 -2.56 -6.49
CA SER A 230 13.69 -1.74 -7.37
C SER A 230 13.28 -0.42 -6.70
N GLY A 231 13.07 -0.45 -5.38
CA GLY A 231 12.84 0.73 -4.57
C GLY A 231 14.03 1.67 -4.58
N TYR A 232 15.25 1.17 -4.31
CA TYR A 232 16.46 2.00 -4.30
C TYR A 232 16.75 2.60 -5.68
N GLN A 233 16.53 1.83 -6.75
CA GLN A 233 16.65 2.34 -8.11
C GLN A 233 15.71 3.53 -8.37
N ARG A 234 14.49 3.49 -7.81
CA ARG A 234 13.48 4.54 -7.99
C ARG A 234 13.66 5.74 -7.05
N TRP A 235 14.09 5.49 -5.81
CA TRP A 235 14.25 6.49 -4.76
C TRP A 235 15.64 6.39 -4.12
N PRO A 236 16.71 6.72 -4.87
CA PRO A 236 18.08 6.59 -4.38
C PRO A 236 18.36 7.48 -3.17
N GLU A 237 17.59 8.55 -2.97
CA GLU A 237 17.66 9.44 -1.82
C GLU A 237 17.12 8.83 -0.52
N PHE A 238 16.34 7.73 -0.59
CA PHE A 238 15.80 7.07 0.59
C PHE A 238 16.73 5.94 1.06
N LEU A 239 17.76 6.35 1.81
CA LEU A 239 18.84 5.49 2.32
C LEU A 239 18.40 4.12 2.91
N PRO A 240 17.28 3.98 3.64
CA PRO A 240 16.88 2.68 4.19
C PRO A 240 16.74 1.56 3.16
N LEU A 241 16.37 1.85 1.90
CA LEU A 241 16.31 0.84 0.84
C LEU A 241 17.71 0.29 0.51
N GLY A 242 18.71 1.18 0.43
CA GLY A 242 20.10 0.80 0.22
C GLY A 242 20.70 0.05 1.40
N LEU A 243 20.41 0.47 2.63
CA LEU A 243 20.91 -0.22 3.83
C LEU A 243 20.29 -1.61 4.00
N ALA A 244 19.02 -1.80 3.64
CA ALA A 244 18.42 -3.14 3.64
C ALA A 244 19.09 -4.09 2.64
N LEU A 245 19.48 -3.60 1.45
CA LEU A 245 20.28 -4.37 0.50
C LEU A 245 21.68 -4.70 1.07
N LEU A 246 22.30 -3.76 1.80
CA LEU A 246 23.59 -3.99 2.44
C LEU A 246 23.51 -5.09 3.51
N ASN A 247 22.46 -5.07 4.34
CA ASN A 247 22.20 -6.12 5.34
C ASN A 247 22.02 -7.49 4.66
N HIS A 248 21.32 -7.53 3.53
CA HIS A 248 21.19 -8.77 2.76
C HIS A 248 22.54 -9.29 2.23
N HIS A 249 23.41 -8.41 1.73
CA HIS A 249 24.78 -8.81 1.35
C HIS A 249 25.62 -9.25 2.54
N TYR A 250 25.37 -8.69 3.73
CA TYR A 250 26.05 -9.06 4.96
C TYR A 250 25.70 -10.49 5.36
N ASP A 251 24.42 -10.83 5.37
CA ASP A 251 23.93 -12.18 5.70
C ASP A 251 24.48 -13.23 4.72
N GLN A 252 24.72 -12.84 3.47
CA GLN A 252 25.31 -13.70 2.44
C GLN A 252 26.84 -13.70 2.42
N GLN A 253 27.49 -12.87 3.25
CA GLN A 253 28.94 -12.64 3.20
C GLN A 253 29.43 -12.23 1.80
N ALA A 254 28.58 -11.53 1.04
CA ALA A 254 28.83 -11.12 -0.33
C ALA A 254 29.68 -9.83 -0.36
N TRP A 255 30.92 -9.91 0.15
CA TRP A 255 31.79 -8.75 0.41
C TRP A 255 32.00 -7.86 -0.81
N SER A 256 32.28 -8.45 -1.98
CA SER A 256 32.46 -7.67 -3.21
C SER A 256 31.19 -6.91 -3.64
N ALA A 257 30.00 -7.51 -3.43
CA ALA A 257 28.74 -6.87 -3.79
C ALA A 257 28.38 -5.74 -2.82
N GLY A 258 28.58 -5.94 -1.51
CA GLY A 258 28.32 -4.90 -0.53
C GLY A 258 29.33 -3.74 -0.60
N ASP A 259 30.61 -3.99 -0.91
CA ASP A 259 31.57 -2.91 -1.18
C ASP A 259 31.17 -2.07 -2.40
N ALA A 260 30.69 -2.73 -3.46
CA ALA A 260 30.17 -2.05 -4.64
C ALA A 260 28.92 -1.22 -4.31
N LEU A 261 28.02 -1.75 -3.49
CA LEU A 261 26.81 -1.05 -3.04
C LEU A 261 27.15 0.15 -2.15
N LEU A 262 28.06 0.01 -1.19
CA LEU A 262 28.54 1.12 -0.35
C LEU A 262 29.15 2.24 -1.19
N ALA A 263 29.95 1.89 -2.20
CA ALA A 263 30.48 2.86 -3.16
C ALA A 263 29.38 3.56 -3.98
N GLN A 264 28.25 2.90 -4.24
CA GLN A 264 27.09 3.52 -4.91
C GLN A 264 26.28 4.42 -3.97
N LEU A 265 26.14 4.05 -2.70
CA LEU A 265 25.42 4.84 -1.69
C LEU A 265 26.20 6.11 -1.31
N TRP A 266 27.53 6.00 -1.28
CA TRP A 266 28.42 7.04 -0.77
C TRP A 266 28.17 8.46 -1.34
N PRO A 267 28.10 8.68 -2.67
CA PRO A 267 28.02 10.04 -3.22
C PRO A 267 26.78 10.84 -2.78
N GLN A 268 25.69 10.15 -2.43
CA GLN A 268 24.44 10.80 -2.02
C GLN A 268 24.25 10.83 -0.50
N HIS A 269 24.95 9.95 0.23
CA HIS A 269 24.68 9.68 1.64
C HIS A 269 25.91 9.85 2.55
N ALA A 270 27.00 10.44 2.07
CA ALA A 270 28.25 10.62 2.82
C ALA A 270 28.10 11.38 4.16
N ASP A 271 27.12 12.27 4.25
CA ASP A 271 26.81 13.01 5.47
C ASP A 271 25.90 12.23 6.45
N SER A 272 25.46 11.02 6.08
CA SER A 272 24.61 10.18 6.92
C SER A 272 25.40 9.39 7.95
N ALA A 273 25.19 9.71 9.23
CA ALA A 273 25.69 8.90 10.34
C ALA A 273 25.21 7.44 10.30
N GLN A 274 24.03 7.17 9.72
CA GLN A 274 23.51 5.81 9.57
C GLN A 274 24.31 5.01 8.53
N LEU A 275 24.71 5.64 7.43
CA LEU A 275 25.57 4.97 6.44
C LEU A 275 26.91 4.59 7.09
N TRP A 276 27.53 5.53 7.78
CA TRP A 276 28.79 5.30 8.51
C TRP A 276 28.70 4.19 9.54
N ASN A 277 27.61 4.15 10.31
CA ASN A 277 27.38 3.08 11.29
C ASN A 277 27.32 1.69 10.61
N ASN A 278 26.58 1.59 9.51
CA ASN A 278 26.48 0.32 8.77
C ASN A 278 27.80 -0.05 8.10
N TRP A 279 28.56 0.94 7.61
CA TRP A 279 29.89 0.72 7.05
C TRP A 279 30.88 0.22 8.12
N ALA A 280 30.79 0.70 9.36
CA ALA A 280 31.61 0.19 10.46
C ALA A 280 31.36 -1.30 10.73
N VAL A 281 30.08 -1.69 10.85
CA VAL A 281 29.68 -3.10 11.03
C VAL A 281 30.17 -3.95 9.85
N TRP A 282 30.05 -3.42 8.64
CA TRP A 282 30.52 -4.08 7.42
C TRP A 282 32.04 -4.31 7.40
N LEU A 283 32.83 -3.30 7.75
CA LEU A 283 34.30 -3.38 7.80
C LEU A 283 34.79 -4.31 8.90
N ASP A 284 34.15 -4.29 10.07
CA ASP A 284 34.49 -5.19 11.17
C ASP A 284 34.28 -6.66 10.80
N ALA A 285 33.16 -6.98 10.16
CA ALA A 285 32.87 -8.33 9.70
C ALA A 285 33.83 -8.86 8.64
N GLN A 286 34.50 -7.97 7.89
CA GLN A 286 35.58 -8.33 6.98
C GLN A 286 36.94 -8.49 7.68
N GLY A 287 37.03 -8.27 9.01
CA GLY A 287 38.28 -8.35 9.76
C GLY A 287 39.13 -7.07 9.70
N CYS A 288 38.50 -5.91 9.43
CA CYS A 288 39.15 -4.61 9.36
C CYS A 288 38.74 -3.67 10.52
N PRO A 289 39.04 -3.99 11.79
CA PRO A 289 38.53 -3.27 12.97
C PRO A 289 39.03 -1.82 13.06
N ASN A 290 40.25 -1.52 12.59
CA ASN A 290 40.75 -0.14 12.55
C ASN A 290 39.94 0.73 11.60
N LEU A 291 39.55 0.19 10.43
CA LEU A 291 38.68 0.89 9.49
C LEU A 291 37.26 1.00 10.03
N ALA A 292 36.77 -0.01 10.77
CA ALA A 292 35.48 0.05 11.44
C ALA A 292 35.42 1.16 12.49
N GLN A 293 36.47 1.30 13.32
CA GLN A 293 36.61 2.41 14.26
C GLN A 293 36.65 3.76 13.55
N GLN A 294 37.40 3.87 12.44
CA GLN A 294 37.45 5.08 11.62
C GLN A 294 36.05 5.44 11.07
N ALA A 295 35.30 4.46 10.57
CA ALA A 295 33.93 4.66 10.10
C ALA A 295 33.00 5.17 11.22
N LEU A 296 33.10 4.61 12.44
CA LEU A 296 32.34 5.08 13.60
C LEU A 296 32.66 6.53 13.96
N GLN A 297 33.94 6.91 13.94
CA GLN A 297 34.36 8.29 14.19
C GLN A 297 33.81 9.24 13.12
N CYS A 298 33.86 8.85 11.85
CA CYS A 298 33.26 9.63 10.77
C CYS A 298 31.73 9.76 10.95
N GLY A 299 31.04 8.71 11.36
CA GLY A 299 29.61 8.80 11.72
C GLY A 299 29.36 9.74 12.89
N TRP A 300 30.19 9.67 13.92
CA TRP A 300 30.10 10.51 15.11
C TRP A 300 30.28 11.99 14.80
N GLN A 301 31.19 12.35 13.90
CA GLN A 301 31.37 13.74 13.45
C GLN A 301 30.12 14.31 12.77
N ARG A 302 29.26 13.46 12.19
CA ARG A 302 28.05 13.86 11.44
C ARG A 302 26.86 13.97 12.37
N GLN A 303 26.79 13.09 13.38
CA GLN A 303 25.73 13.12 14.38
C GLN A 303 26.29 12.76 15.77
N PRO A 304 26.95 13.71 16.45
CA PRO A 304 27.46 13.49 17.81
C PRO A 304 26.33 13.11 18.78
N GLY A 305 26.58 12.17 19.69
CA GLY A 305 25.60 11.73 20.68
C GLY A 305 24.52 10.78 20.15
N ALA A 306 24.61 10.32 18.90
CA ALA A 306 23.65 9.37 18.33
C ALA A 306 23.72 8.00 19.06
N PRO A 307 22.63 7.53 19.71
CA PRO A 307 22.68 6.31 20.51
C PRO A 307 23.07 5.05 19.73
N PHE A 308 22.68 4.97 18.45
CA PHE A 308 23.00 3.81 17.60
C PHE A 308 24.51 3.69 17.33
N LEU A 309 25.22 4.81 17.16
CA LEU A 309 26.68 4.81 16.98
C LEU A 309 27.40 4.36 18.25
N SER A 310 26.99 4.85 19.42
CA SER A 310 27.55 4.40 20.70
C SER A 310 27.27 2.92 20.97
N GLN A 311 26.09 2.44 20.59
CA GLN A 311 25.74 1.03 20.69
C GLN A 311 26.64 0.16 19.81
N THR A 312 26.81 0.52 18.54
CA THR A 312 27.71 -0.20 17.62
C THR A 312 29.15 -0.11 18.09
N ALA A 313 29.65 1.05 18.52
CA ALA A 313 31.00 1.18 19.08
C ALA A 313 31.25 0.22 20.25
N THR A 314 30.29 0.14 21.18
CA THR A 314 30.36 -0.79 22.31
C THR A 314 30.40 -2.25 21.85
N GLN A 315 29.58 -2.62 20.86
CA GLN A 315 29.56 -3.97 20.29
C GLN A 315 30.88 -4.35 19.61
N LEU A 316 31.53 -3.38 18.94
CA LEU A 316 32.80 -3.57 18.25
C LEU A 316 34.03 -3.39 19.18
N GLY A 317 33.83 -3.20 20.49
CA GLY A 317 34.92 -3.00 21.45
C GLY A 317 35.66 -1.66 21.31
N VAL A 318 35.07 -0.69 20.61
CA VAL A 318 35.60 0.67 20.48
C VAL A 318 35.23 1.47 21.72
N THR A 319 36.24 1.94 22.45
CA THR A 319 36.05 2.82 23.62
C THR A 319 35.49 4.18 23.21
N ASP A 320 34.93 4.89 24.20
CA ASP A 320 34.30 6.22 24.10
C ASP A 320 34.71 7.05 22.86
N LEU A 321 33.76 7.22 21.92
CA LEU A 321 33.98 7.93 20.66
C LEU A 321 34.37 9.41 20.88
N ASP A 322 33.99 10.00 22.03
CA ASP A 322 34.36 11.37 22.39
C ASP A 322 35.83 11.50 22.82
N GLN A 323 36.49 10.40 23.17
CA GLN A 323 37.89 10.39 23.61
C GLN A 323 38.87 10.04 22.49
N LEU A 324 38.36 9.69 21.31
CA LEU A 324 39.20 9.34 20.16
C LEU A 324 39.79 10.60 19.53
N ALA A 325 41.01 10.47 19.00
CA ALA A 325 41.67 11.57 18.31
C ALA A 325 40.81 12.04 17.12
N PRO A 326 40.62 13.36 16.94
CA PRO A 326 39.79 13.87 15.85
C PRO A 326 40.40 13.54 14.49
N LEU A 327 39.58 12.96 13.61
CA LEU A 327 39.93 12.72 12.21
C LEU A 327 39.95 14.02 11.42
N SER A 328 40.85 14.10 10.43
CA SER A 328 40.82 15.13 9.40
C SER A 328 39.69 14.85 8.39
N PHE A 329 39.31 15.86 7.61
CA PHE A 329 38.24 15.70 6.62
C PHE A 329 38.58 14.63 5.56
N THR A 330 39.85 14.50 5.18
CA THR A 330 40.34 13.50 4.23
C THR A 330 40.33 12.07 4.78
N ASP A 331 40.19 11.91 6.10
CA ASP A 331 40.09 10.58 6.72
C ASP A 331 38.66 10.01 6.65
N CYS A 332 37.67 10.81 6.21
CA CYS A 332 36.28 10.38 6.07
C CYS A 332 35.87 10.27 4.59
N GLU A 333 36.74 9.65 3.79
CA GLU A 333 36.47 9.23 2.41
C GLU A 333 36.02 7.75 2.34
N ILE A 334 35.92 7.18 1.13
CA ILE A 334 35.56 5.78 0.92
C ILE A 334 36.57 4.86 1.62
N LEU A 335 36.10 4.06 2.57
CA LEU A 335 36.90 3.09 3.30
C LEU A 335 36.78 1.71 2.65
N ARG A 336 37.91 1.04 2.38
CA ARG A 336 37.93 -0.30 1.78
C ARG A 336 38.83 -1.24 2.59
N CYS A 337 38.28 -2.41 2.93
CA CYS A 337 39.07 -3.49 3.50
C CYS A 337 39.86 -4.15 2.36
N LEU A 338 41.18 -3.96 2.35
CA LEU A 338 42.07 -4.57 1.36
C LEU A 338 42.55 -5.91 1.92
N ASN A 339 41.74 -6.95 1.75
CA ASN A 339 42.11 -8.32 2.10
C ASN A 339 42.46 -9.14 0.86
#